data_AF-A0A6B3UPZ7-F1
#
_entry.id   AF-A0A6B3UPZ7-F1
#
_cell.length_a   1.000
_cell.length_b   1.000
_cell.length_c   1.000
_cell.angle_alpha   90.00
_cell.angle_beta   90.00
_cell.angle_gamma   90.00
#
_symmetry.space_group_name_H-M   'P 1'
#
loop_
_entity.id
_entity.type
_entity.pdbx_description
1 polymer ?
#
loop_
_entity_poly.entity_id
_entity_poly.type
_entity_poly.pdbx_seq_one_letter_code
_entity_poly.pdbx_strand_id
1 'polypeptide(L)'
;MRPRPHERGFSLLEALVALMILALALAPLLSLQSQITRRSARQAVLQEQATAQRNALAMLDTINPMAEPAGERSLARGWSLQWTATPLTEVRRSRRFLGGEGEFEVALYAVDAAVVRDARTVAAFTVEQVGWRRPNS
;
A
#
# COMPACT_ATOMS: atom_id res chain seq x y z
N MET A 1 -76.10 -25.21 6.63
CA MET A 1 -75.39 -24.64 5.46
C MET A 1 -74.11 -23.99 5.96
N ARG A 2 -72.93 -24.49 5.56
CA ARG A 2 -71.63 -23.87 5.87
C ARG A 2 -71.15 -23.10 4.63
N PRO A 3 -70.79 -21.82 4.70
CA PRO A 3 -70.25 -21.10 3.55
C PRO A 3 -68.89 -21.71 3.18
N ARG A 4 -68.71 -22.01 1.89
CA ARG A 4 -67.41 -22.44 1.35
C ARG A 4 -66.45 -21.24 1.38
N PRO A 5 -65.19 -21.41 1.83
CA PRO A 5 -64.21 -20.35 1.69
C PRO A 5 -64.06 -20.06 0.19
N HIS A 6 -64.23 -18.80 -0.22
CA HIS A 6 -63.76 -18.38 -1.53
C HIS A 6 -62.24 -18.50 -1.50
N GLU A 7 -61.72 -19.55 -2.13
CA GLU A 7 -60.34 -19.60 -2.59
C GLU A 7 -60.20 -18.46 -3.60
N ARG A 8 -59.75 -17.30 -3.10
CA ARG A 8 -59.40 -16.14 -3.93
C ARG A 8 -58.16 -16.55 -4.71
N GLY A 9 -58.39 -17.18 -5.86
CA GLY A 9 -57.33 -17.55 -6.79
C GLY A 9 -56.52 -16.32 -7.14
N PHE A 10 -55.20 -16.43 -6.97
CA PHE A 10 -54.20 -15.47 -7.42
C PHE A 10 -54.59 -14.91 -8.79
N SER A 11 -54.96 -13.64 -8.84
CA SER A 11 -55.31 -12.99 -10.10
C SER A 11 -54.05 -12.82 -10.96
N LEU A 12 -54.17 -12.98 -12.28
CA LEU A 12 -53.11 -12.61 -13.23
C LEU A 12 -52.57 -11.19 -12.97
N LEU A 13 -53.46 -10.28 -12.58
CA LEU A 13 -53.11 -8.92 -12.22
C LEU A 13 -52.21 -8.87 -10.97
N GLU A 14 -52.48 -9.73 -9.98
CA GLU A 14 -51.72 -9.79 -8.73
C GLU A 14 -50.32 -10.36 -8.96
N ALA A 15 -50.19 -11.38 -9.81
CA ALA A 15 -48.89 -11.89 -10.24
C ALA A 15 -48.06 -10.83 -10.98
N LEU A 16 -48.70 -10.03 -11.85
CA LEU A 16 -48.04 -8.92 -12.54
C LEU A 16 -47.61 -7.81 -11.57
N VAL A 17 -48.47 -7.46 -10.61
CA VAL A 17 -48.15 -6.47 -9.57
C VAL A 17 -46.99 -6.97 -8.70
N ALA A 18 -47.00 -8.23 -8.30
CA ALA A 18 -45.91 -8.84 -7.53
C ALA A 18 -44.59 -8.82 -8.31
N LEU A 19 -44.62 -9.15 -9.60
CA LEU A 19 -43.44 -9.07 -10.48
C LEU A 19 -42.93 -7.63 -10.64
N MET A 20 -43.83 -6.65 -10.77
CA MET A 20 -43.45 -5.23 -10.82
C MET A 20 -42.80 -4.78 -9.52
N ILE A 21 -43.39 -5.11 -8.37
CA ILE A 21 -42.83 -4.78 -7.05
C ILE A 21 -41.47 -5.47 -6.87
N LEU A 22 -41.35 -6.73 -7.26
CA LEU A 22 -40.09 -7.48 -7.20
C LEU A 22 -39.02 -6.84 -8.10
N ALA A 23 -39.36 -6.46 -9.33
CA ALA A 23 -38.45 -5.79 -10.24
C ALA A 23 -37.97 -4.43 -9.69
N LEU A 24 -38.87 -3.65 -9.09
CA LEU A 24 -38.54 -2.39 -8.43
C LEU A 24 -37.63 -2.60 -7.21
N ALA A 25 -37.81 -3.69 -6.47
CA ALA A 25 -36.97 -4.04 -5.32
C ALA A 25 -35.59 -4.59 -5.73
N LEU A 26 -35.47 -5.25 -6.89
CA LEU A 26 -34.21 -5.80 -7.40
C LEU A 26 -33.25 -4.73 -7.92
N ALA A 27 -33.76 -3.66 -8.52
CA ALA A 27 -32.94 -2.57 -9.07
C ALA A 27 -31.94 -1.96 -8.06
N PRO A 28 -32.33 -1.57 -6.82
CA PRO A 28 -31.38 -1.03 -5.85
C PRO A 28 -30.38 -2.07 -5.34
N LEU A 29 -30.75 -3.35 -5.26
CA LEU A 29 -29.83 -4.43 -4.85
C LEU A 29 -28.69 -4.61 -5.85
N LEU A 30 -29.01 -4.63 -7.15
CA LEU A 30 -28.00 -4.72 -8.21
C LEU A 30 -27.10 -3.47 -8.24
N SER A 31 -27.68 -2.29 -8.00
CA SER A 31 -26.90 -1.05 -7.85
C SER A 31 -25.92 -1.15 -6.67
N LEU A 32 -26.38 -1.59 -5.50
CA LEU A 32 -25.53 -1.76 -4.32
C LEU A 32 -24.40 -2.77 -4.57
N GLN A 33 -24.70 -3.91 -5.19
CA GLN A 33 -23.69 -4.91 -5.56
C GLN A 33 -22.60 -4.28 -6.44
N SER A 34 -22.99 -3.53 -7.48
CA SER A 34 -22.03 -2.85 -8.35
C SER A 34 -21.16 -1.83 -7.60
N GLN A 35 -21.72 -1.15 -6.60
CA GLN A 35 -20.98 -0.21 -5.76
C GLN A 35 -19.98 -0.92 -4.85
N ILE A 36 -20.36 -2.04 -4.23
CA ILE A 36 -19.48 -2.85 -3.39
C ILE A 36 -18.28 -3.36 -4.19
N THR A 37 -18.51 -3.92 -5.38
CA THR A 37 -17.44 -4.42 -6.25
C THR A 37 -16.46 -3.31 -6.63
N ARG A 38 -16.95 -2.14 -7.03
CA ARG A 38 -16.08 -0.99 -7.38
C ARG A 38 -15.25 -0.50 -6.19
N ARG A 39 -15.85 -0.44 -5.00
CA ARG A 39 -15.14 -0.05 -3.77
C ARG A 39 -14.08 -1.07 -3.39
N SER A 40 -14.39 -2.36 -3.48
CA SER A 40 -13.45 -3.45 -3.20
C SER A 40 -12.23 -3.40 -4.13
N ALA A 41 -12.44 -3.19 -5.43
CA ALA A 41 -11.34 -3.05 -6.39
C ALA A 41 -10.43 -1.86 -6.05
N ARG A 42 -11.01 -0.70 -5.71
CA ARG A 42 -10.24 0.48 -5.30
C ARG A 42 -9.47 0.25 -4.01
N GLN A 43 -10.09 -0.42 -3.03
CA GLN A 43 -9.46 -0.75 -1.76
C GLN A 43 -8.27 -1.70 -1.96
N ALA A 44 -8.39 -2.70 -2.83
CA ALA A 44 -7.31 -3.62 -3.16
C ALA A 44 -6.09 -2.89 -3.72
N VAL A 45 -6.29 -1.92 -4.63
CA VAL A 45 -5.22 -1.09 -5.19
C VAL A 45 -4.51 -0.27 -4.09
N LEU A 46 -5.28 0.38 -3.21
CA LEU A 46 -4.69 1.16 -2.10
C LEU A 46 -3.90 0.26 -1.13
N GLN A 47 -4.39 -0.94 -0.87
CA GLN A 47 -3.72 -1.90 0.01
C GLN A 47 -2.44 -2.45 -0.62
N GLU A 48 -2.43 -2.69 -1.93
CA GLU A 48 -1.22 -3.09 -2.65
C GLU A 48 -0.15 -1.99 -2.59
N GLN A 49 -0.53 -0.73 -2.83
CA GLN A 49 0.38 0.43 -2.73
C GLN A 49 0.96 0.59 -1.32
N ALA A 50 0.11 0.50 -0.28
CA ALA A 50 0.55 0.58 1.11
C ALA A 50 1.52 -0.56 1.47
N THR A 51 1.29 -1.76 0.94
CA THR A 51 2.18 -2.90 1.14
C THR A 51 3.52 -2.69 0.46
N ALA A 52 3.52 -2.19 -0.79
CA ALA A 52 4.74 -1.87 -1.52
C ALA A 52 5.57 -0.80 -0.80
N GLN A 53 4.94 0.26 -0.30
CA GLN A 53 5.62 1.31 0.46
C GLN A 53 6.22 0.79 1.78
N ARG A 54 5.51 -0.07 2.52
CA ARG A 54 6.05 -0.70 3.73
C ARG A 54 7.25 -1.60 3.43
N ASN A 55 7.19 -2.38 2.35
CA ASN A 55 8.30 -3.22 1.93
C ASN A 55 9.51 -2.38 1.50
N ALA A 56 9.27 -1.25 0.83
CA ALA A 56 10.31 -0.30 0.46
C ALA A 56 11.02 0.28 1.69
N LEU A 57 10.27 0.73 2.69
CA LEU A 57 10.84 1.23 3.95
C LEU A 57 11.68 0.15 4.66
N ALA A 58 11.14 -1.07 4.78
CA ALA A 58 11.87 -2.19 5.38
C ALA A 58 13.15 -2.55 4.60
N MET A 59 13.16 -2.41 3.27
CA MET A 59 14.35 -2.61 2.45
C MET A 59 15.38 -1.51 2.70
N LEU A 60 14.96 -0.24 2.74
CA LEU A 60 15.86 0.89 3.03
C LEU A 60 16.52 0.77 4.40
N ASP A 61 15.83 0.24 5.41
CA ASP A 61 16.41 0.00 6.74
C ASP A 61 17.59 -0.98 6.72
N THR A 62 17.72 -1.80 5.68
CA THR A 62 18.85 -2.73 5.50
C THR A 62 19.99 -2.15 4.69
N ILE A 63 19.77 -1.01 4.01
CA ILE A 63 20.74 -0.35 3.16
C ILE A 63 21.59 0.58 4.02
N ASN A 64 22.90 0.56 3.80
CA ASN A 64 23.81 1.51 4.39
C ASN A 64 24.07 2.65 3.40
N PRO A 65 23.57 3.87 3.63
CA PRO A 65 23.61 4.97 2.65
C PRO A 65 25.03 5.49 2.42
N MET A 66 25.97 5.20 3.32
CA MET A 66 27.38 5.50 3.14
C MET A 66 28.08 4.51 2.20
N ALA A 67 27.59 3.28 2.10
CA ALA A 67 28.15 2.24 1.24
C ALA A 67 27.43 2.15 -0.11
N GLU A 68 26.10 2.25 -0.11
CA GLU A 68 25.24 2.21 -1.29
C GLU A 68 24.44 3.53 -1.39
N PRO A 69 25.09 4.63 -1.83
CA PRO A 69 24.47 5.95 -1.86
C PRO A 69 23.39 6.08 -2.92
N ALA A 70 23.35 5.21 -3.93
CA ALA A 70 22.27 5.15 -4.89
C ALA A 70 22.09 3.72 -5.37
N GLY A 71 20.87 3.37 -5.79
CA GLY A 71 20.61 2.05 -6.32
C GLY A 71 19.15 1.80 -6.66
N GLU A 72 18.93 0.59 -7.14
CA GLU A 72 17.61 0.03 -7.40
C GLU A 72 17.53 -1.40 -6.85
N ARG A 73 16.39 -1.73 -6.23
CA ARG A 73 16.08 -3.09 -5.75
C ARG A 73 14.68 -3.47 -6.17
N SER A 74 14.52 -4.67 -6.72
CA SER A 74 13.21 -5.21 -7.02
C SER A 74 12.48 -5.60 -5.73
N LEU A 75 11.21 -5.26 -5.67
CA LEU A 75 10.26 -5.69 -4.66
C LEU A 75 9.33 -6.76 -5.27
N ALA A 76 8.48 -7.37 -4.44
CA ALA A 76 7.53 -8.38 -4.93
C ALA A 76 6.55 -7.79 -5.96
N ARG A 77 6.05 -8.64 -6.89
CA ARG A 77 4.95 -8.32 -7.83
C ARG A 77 5.21 -7.16 -8.80
N GLY A 78 6.45 -7.03 -9.28
CA GLY A 78 6.82 -6.05 -10.32
C GLY A 78 7.02 -4.62 -9.81
N TRP A 79 7.08 -4.45 -8.50
CA TRP A 79 7.45 -3.20 -7.86
C TRP A 79 8.98 -3.08 -7.80
N SER A 80 9.53 -1.87 -7.87
CA SER A 80 10.93 -1.60 -7.55
C SER A 80 11.06 -0.39 -6.63
N LEU A 81 12.14 -0.38 -5.86
CA LEU A 81 12.58 0.72 -5.03
C LEU A 81 13.83 1.31 -5.67
N GLN A 82 13.81 2.61 -5.91
CA GLN A 82 14.97 3.39 -6.35
C GLN A 82 15.30 4.41 -5.27
N TRP A 83 16.58 4.63 -5.00
CA TRP A 83 16.98 5.62 -3.99
C TRP A 83 18.25 6.38 -4.37
N THR A 84 18.41 7.54 -3.75
CA THR A 84 19.65 8.34 -3.76
C THR A 84 19.82 8.97 -2.39
N ALA A 85 21.04 8.90 -1.85
CA ALA A 85 21.42 9.35 -0.52
C ALA A 85 22.38 10.52 -0.62
N THR A 86 22.04 11.60 0.08
CA THR A 86 22.85 12.82 0.16
C THR A 86 23.31 13.03 1.60
N PRO A 87 24.62 13.23 1.85
CA PRO A 87 25.10 13.47 3.22
C PRO A 87 24.55 14.79 3.76
N LEU A 88 23.97 14.75 4.96
CA LEU A 88 23.49 15.91 5.71
C LEU A 88 24.53 16.43 6.71
N THR A 89 25.45 15.57 7.14
CA THR A 89 26.52 15.92 8.07
C THR A 89 27.88 15.51 7.53
N GLU A 90 28.92 16.16 8.03
CA GLU A 90 30.29 15.69 7.83
C GLU A 90 30.47 14.28 8.43
N VAL A 91 31.33 13.48 7.80
CA VAL A 91 31.72 12.17 8.31
C VAL A 91 32.56 12.35 9.57
N ARG A 92 32.13 11.72 10.66
CA ARG A 92 32.80 11.80 11.97
C ARG A 92 33.09 10.40 12.49
N ARG A 93 34.25 10.24 13.12
CA ARG A 93 34.57 9.01 13.84
C ARG A 93 33.68 8.90 15.07
N SER A 94 33.03 7.76 15.25
CA SER A 94 32.19 7.48 16.43
C SER A 94 33.05 7.54 17.71
N ARG A 95 32.43 7.81 18.86
CA ARG A 95 33.13 7.83 20.16
C ARG A 95 32.77 6.56 20.94
N ARG A 96 33.75 5.89 21.54
CA ARG A 96 33.52 4.71 22.39
C ARG A 96 32.91 5.18 23.73
N PHE A 97 31.99 4.39 24.30
CA PHE A 97 31.24 4.70 25.54
C PHE A 97 32.13 5.06 26.76
N LEU A 98 33.40 4.64 26.77
CA LEU A 98 34.35 4.87 27.87
C LEU A 98 35.45 5.91 27.55
N GLY A 99 35.28 6.70 26.48
CA GLY A 99 36.28 7.68 26.04
C GLY A 99 37.34 7.03 25.14
N GLY A 100 37.42 7.51 23.90
CA GLY A 100 38.31 6.99 22.86
C GLY A 100 37.66 7.08 21.49
N GLU A 101 38.48 7.11 20.44
CA GLU A 101 38.02 7.04 19.05
C GLU A 101 37.44 5.64 18.76
N GLY A 102 36.23 5.61 18.21
CA GLY A 102 35.51 4.40 17.83
C GLY A 102 35.94 3.88 16.45
N GLU A 103 35.63 2.61 16.18
CA GLU A 103 36.07 1.88 15.00
C GLU A 103 35.26 2.17 13.73
N PHE A 104 34.27 3.06 13.82
CA PHE A 104 33.37 3.40 12.72
C PHE A 104 33.38 4.89 12.46
N GLU A 105 33.34 5.23 11.18
CA GLU A 105 32.96 6.55 10.69
C GLU A 105 31.47 6.56 10.40
N VAL A 106 30.80 7.63 10.80
CA VAL A 106 29.35 7.80 10.63
C VAL A 106 29.02 9.18 10.06
N ALA A 107 27.96 9.25 9.28
CA ALA A 107 27.32 10.50 8.86
C ALA A 107 25.81 10.27 8.74
N LEU A 108 25.03 11.34 8.91
CA LEU A 108 23.60 11.33 8.63
C LEU A 108 23.39 11.61 7.13
N TYR A 109 22.48 10.87 6.52
CA TYR A 109 22.11 11.01 5.10
C TYR A 109 20.60 11.26 4.98
N ALA A 110 20.21 12.13 4.05
CA ALA A 110 18.87 12.16 3.51
C ALA A 110 18.80 11.17 2.35
N VAL A 111 17.92 10.17 2.46
CA VAL A 111 17.70 9.16 1.44
C VAL A 111 16.37 9.45 0.76
N ASP A 112 16.45 9.96 -0.46
CA ASP A 112 15.30 10.17 -1.34
C ASP A 112 14.97 8.86 -2.04
N ALA A 113 13.78 8.33 -1.78
CA ALA A 113 13.33 7.05 -2.26
C ALA A 113 12.07 7.17 -3.11
N ALA A 114 12.01 6.38 -4.18
CA ALA A 114 10.89 6.26 -5.08
C ALA A 114 10.47 4.78 -5.22
N VAL A 115 9.18 4.52 -5.06
CA VAL A 115 8.55 3.22 -5.32
C VAL A 115 7.95 3.27 -6.71
N VAL A 116 8.47 2.43 -7.59
CA VAL A 116 8.17 2.42 -9.02
C VAL A 116 7.42 1.13 -9.38
N ARG A 117 6.45 1.25 -10.29
CA ARG A 117 5.78 0.12 -10.94
C ARG A 117 5.57 0.45 -12.40
N ASP A 118 5.89 -0.48 -13.29
CA ASP A 118 5.73 -0.31 -14.75
C ASP A 118 6.34 1.02 -15.26
N ALA A 119 7.55 1.34 -14.78
CA ALA A 119 8.28 2.58 -15.04
C ALA A 119 7.58 3.89 -14.58
N ARG A 120 6.55 3.81 -13.74
CA ARG A 120 5.91 4.97 -13.11
C ARG A 120 6.17 5.02 -11.62
N THR A 121 6.60 6.17 -11.13
CA THR A 121 6.68 6.44 -9.69
C THR A 121 5.28 6.52 -9.10
N VAL A 122 4.99 5.64 -8.15
CA VAL A 122 3.69 5.57 -7.46
C VAL A 122 3.75 6.27 -6.11
N ALA A 123 4.89 6.19 -5.43
CA ALA A 123 5.14 6.89 -4.18
C ALA A 123 6.59 7.38 -4.14
N ALA A 124 6.82 8.52 -3.50
CA ALA A 124 8.14 9.04 -3.22
C ALA A 124 8.17 9.59 -1.79
N PHE A 125 9.28 9.41 -1.10
CA PHE A 125 9.46 9.86 0.27
C PHE A 125 10.95 10.01 0.59
N THR A 126 11.25 10.80 1.61
CA THR A 126 12.62 11.01 2.10
C THR A 126 12.70 10.50 3.53
N VAL A 127 13.78 9.77 3.85
CA VAL A 127 14.08 9.34 5.22
C VAL A 127 15.49 9.79 5.60
N GLU A 128 15.69 10.11 6.88
CA GLU A 128 17.03 10.36 7.41
C GLU A 128 17.58 9.06 8.00
N GLN A 129 18.79 8.68 7.57
CA GLN A 129 19.41 7.42 7.97
C GLN A 129 20.90 7.61 8.25
N VAL A 130 21.40 6.95 9.29
CA VAL A 130 22.82 6.97 9.62
C VAL A 130 23.56 5.98 8.73
N GLY A 131 24.47 6.50 7.92
CA GLY A 131 25.44 5.71 7.18
C GLY A 131 26.69 5.46 8.03
N TRP A 132 27.32 4.31 7.83
CA TRP A 132 28.51 3.94 8.60
C TRP A 132 29.54 3.21 7.72
N ARG A 133 30.83 3.32 8.06
CA ARG A 133 31.87 2.46 7.46
C ARG A 133 32.99 2.21 8.47
N ARG A 134 33.74 1.13 8.25
CA ARG A 134 35.01 0.93 8.95
C ARG A 134 36.11 1.66 8.18
N PRO A 135 37.04 2.37 8.85
CA PRO A 135 38.15 3.07 8.18
C PRO A 135 39.14 2.17 7.41
N ASN A 136 39.03 0.84 7.50
CA ASN A 136 39.83 -0.13 6.74
C ASN A 136 39.01 -1.41 6.52
N SER A 137 38.62 -1.67 5.27
CA SER A 137 38.14 -2.95 4.74
C SER A 137 38.66 -3.12 3.33
#